data_AF-G4TY38-F1
#
_entry.id   AF-G4TY38-F1
#
_cell.length_a   1.000
_cell.length_b   1.000
_cell.length_c   1.000
_cell.angle_alpha   90.00
_cell.angle_beta   90.00
_cell.angle_gamma   90.00
#
_symmetry.space_group_name_H-M   'P 1'
#
loop_
_entity.id
_entity.type
_entity.pdbx_description
1 polymer ?
#
loop_
_entity_poly.entity_id
_entity_poly.type
_entity_poly.pdbx_seq_one_letter_code
_entity_poly.pdbx_strand_id
1 'polypeptide(L)'
;MTSTFTNLANRHLKPINVPFQYGTAGFRMKADRLDPVMFTVGIVATLRSKKLDSRVIGVMVTASHNPEEDNGVKLVDPRGEMLEQAWEGYATSLANCQSAEDLEQKIQHMVEALHIDISKPANVIYARDTRPSGPELVASLVDGLQAAPGAPTSYTDEGVLTTPILHYLVRCKNTQGTPEAYGEPTPKGYFEKLSAAFKALVNP
;
A
#
# COMPACT_ATOMS: atom_id res chain seq x y z
N MET A 1 -28.01 -10.66 -6.95
CA MET A 1 -26.82 -10.27 -7.73
C MET A 1 -25.67 -10.16 -6.74
N THR A 2 -24.56 -10.84 -6.99
CA THR A 2 -23.36 -10.80 -6.13
C THR A 2 -22.74 -9.40 -6.17
N SER A 3 -22.35 -8.84 -5.02
CA SER A 3 -21.80 -7.48 -4.94
C SER A 3 -20.47 -7.37 -5.69
N THR A 4 -20.10 -6.16 -6.13
CA THR A 4 -18.79 -5.89 -6.76
C THR A 4 -17.64 -6.34 -5.86
N PHE A 5 -17.76 -6.11 -4.54
CA PHE A 5 -16.81 -6.60 -3.55
C PHE A 5 -16.68 -8.13 -3.59
N THR A 6 -17.78 -8.86 -3.47
CA THR A 6 -17.75 -10.33 -3.43
C THR A 6 -17.20 -10.92 -4.73
N ASN A 7 -17.50 -10.32 -5.88
CA ASN A 7 -16.94 -10.76 -7.17
C ASN A 7 -15.42 -10.59 -7.23
N LEU A 8 -14.88 -9.45 -6.77
CA LEU A 8 -13.44 -9.22 -6.72
C LEU A 8 -12.77 -10.11 -5.67
N ALA A 9 -13.31 -10.18 -4.45
CA ALA A 9 -12.77 -11.00 -3.38
C ALA A 9 -12.68 -12.50 -3.75
N ASN A 10 -13.68 -13.02 -4.46
CA ASN A 10 -13.68 -14.42 -4.92
C ASN A 10 -12.59 -14.73 -5.96
N ARG A 11 -12.01 -13.72 -6.63
CA ARG A 11 -10.88 -13.90 -7.56
C ARG A 11 -9.54 -14.05 -6.84
N HIS A 12 -9.46 -13.61 -5.58
CA HIS A 12 -8.22 -13.51 -4.80
C HIS A 12 -8.29 -14.33 -3.50
N LEU A 13 -8.98 -15.47 -3.54
CA LEU A 13 -9.15 -16.31 -2.35
C LEU A 13 -7.83 -16.93 -1.90
N LYS A 14 -7.62 -16.91 -0.59
CA LYS A 14 -6.45 -17.50 0.06
C LYS A 14 -6.41 -19.02 -0.13
N PRO A 15 -5.25 -19.60 -0.49
CA PRO A 15 -5.04 -21.04 -0.40
C PRO A 15 -5.15 -21.56 1.03
N ILE A 16 -5.78 -22.73 1.19
CA ILE A 16 -5.94 -23.39 2.49
C ILE A 16 -4.55 -23.72 3.08
N ASN A 17 -4.40 -23.59 4.41
CA ASN A 17 -3.18 -23.96 5.17
C ASN A 17 -1.89 -23.15 4.91
N VAL A 18 -1.96 -21.98 4.27
CA VAL A 18 -0.79 -21.08 4.14
C VAL A 18 -0.96 -19.89 5.08
N PRO A 19 -0.29 -19.81 6.25
CA PRO A 19 -0.40 -18.63 7.10
C PRO A 19 0.34 -17.45 6.49
N PHE A 20 -0.27 -16.27 6.53
CA PHE A 20 0.40 -15.01 6.18
C PHE A 20 0.67 -14.19 7.43
N GLN A 21 1.77 -13.45 7.43
CA GLN A 21 2.16 -12.57 8.54
C GLN A 21 2.70 -11.26 7.96
N TYR A 22 2.15 -10.13 8.41
CA TYR A 22 2.77 -8.84 8.18
C TYR A 22 3.93 -8.70 9.17
N GLY A 23 5.14 -8.54 8.66
CA GLY A 23 6.33 -8.29 9.47
C GLY A 23 6.83 -6.85 9.34
N THR A 24 7.99 -6.57 9.94
CA THR A 24 8.63 -5.25 9.94
C THR A 24 8.83 -4.63 8.55
N ALA A 25 8.89 -5.46 7.51
CA ALA A 25 9.06 -5.03 6.12
C ALA A 25 7.89 -5.41 5.21
N GLY A 26 6.70 -5.57 5.80
CA GLY A 26 5.49 -5.98 5.11
C GLY A 26 5.36 -7.49 4.94
N PHE A 27 4.54 -7.91 3.97
CA PHE A 27 4.44 -9.31 3.57
C PHE A 27 5.54 -9.65 2.56
N ARG A 28 6.19 -10.80 2.72
CA ARG A 28 7.20 -11.32 1.78
C ARG A 28 7.12 -12.82 1.70
N MET A 29 7.04 -13.36 0.48
CA MET A 29 7.01 -14.79 0.19
C MET A 29 7.19 -15.01 -1.32
N LYS A 30 7.11 -16.27 -1.77
CA LYS A 30 7.06 -16.60 -3.19
C LYS A 30 5.93 -15.83 -3.88
N ALA A 31 6.22 -15.27 -5.05
CA ALA A 31 5.30 -14.37 -5.74
C ALA A 31 3.96 -15.03 -6.11
N ASP A 32 3.99 -16.32 -6.43
CA ASP A 32 2.83 -17.16 -6.76
C ASP A 32 1.82 -17.31 -5.60
N ARG A 33 2.17 -16.87 -4.38
CA ARG A 33 1.30 -16.91 -3.19
C ARG A 33 0.81 -15.54 -2.73
N LEU A 34 1.25 -14.46 -3.37
CA LEU A 34 0.98 -13.09 -2.90
C LEU A 34 -0.34 -12.51 -3.38
N ASP A 35 -1.00 -13.09 -4.37
CA ASP A 35 -2.23 -12.53 -4.95
C ASP A 35 -3.31 -12.15 -3.89
N PRO A 36 -3.72 -13.05 -2.95
CA PRO A 36 -4.66 -12.71 -1.88
C PRO A 36 -4.17 -11.60 -0.94
N VAL A 37 -2.86 -11.57 -0.72
CA VAL A 37 -2.21 -10.58 0.14
C VAL A 37 -2.26 -9.21 -0.51
N MET A 38 -1.95 -9.12 -1.82
CA MET A 38 -2.01 -7.86 -2.57
C MET A 38 -3.42 -7.27 -2.56
N PHE A 39 -4.43 -8.09 -2.80
CA PHE A 39 -5.84 -7.68 -2.76
C PHE A 39 -6.21 -7.08 -1.40
N THR A 40 -5.92 -7.80 -0.31
CA THR A 40 -6.23 -7.31 1.04
C THR A 40 -5.43 -6.07 1.43
N VAL A 41 -4.18 -5.94 0.97
CA VAL A 41 -3.36 -4.73 1.18
C VAL A 41 -3.95 -3.51 0.48
N GLY A 42 -4.56 -3.65 -0.69
CA GLY A 42 -5.28 -2.54 -1.35
C GLY A 42 -6.42 -1.99 -0.48
N ILE A 43 -7.15 -2.89 0.18
CA ILE A 43 -8.22 -2.53 1.12
C ILE A 43 -7.62 -1.83 2.35
N VAL A 44 -6.56 -2.37 2.95
CA VAL A 44 -5.88 -1.76 4.10
C VAL A 44 -5.35 -0.37 3.77
N ALA A 45 -4.71 -0.18 2.59
CA ALA A 45 -4.20 1.11 2.14
C ALA A 45 -5.32 2.16 2.04
N THR A 46 -6.46 1.75 1.50
CA THR A 46 -7.66 2.60 1.37
C THR A 46 -8.19 3.02 2.73
N LEU A 47 -8.39 2.06 3.63
CA LEU A 47 -8.87 2.31 4.99
C LEU A 47 -7.89 3.17 5.80
N ARG A 48 -6.58 2.99 5.59
CA ARG A 48 -5.54 3.80 6.23
C ARG A 48 -5.62 5.26 5.78
N SER A 49 -5.77 5.50 4.47
CA SER A 49 -5.96 6.84 3.92
C SER A 49 -7.21 7.52 4.50
N LYS A 50 -8.35 6.81 4.52
CA LYS A 50 -9.61 7.31 5.11
C LYS A 50 -9.47 7.66 6.59
N LYS A 51 -8.80 6.78 7.37
CA LYS A 51 -8.54 7.00 8.79
C LYS A 51 -7.70 8.26 9.03
N LEU A 52 -6.74 8.52 8.16
CA LEU A 52 -5.84 9.67 8.24
C LEU A 52 -6.36 10.84 7.40
N ASP A 53 -7.66 11.12 7.42
CA ASP A 53 -8.26 12.29 6.76
C ASP A 53 -7.93 12.43 5.26
N SER A 54 -7.99 11.32 4.52
CA SER A 54 -7.71 11.25 3.08
C SER A 54 -6.25 11.55 2.70
N ARG A 55 -5.31 11.44 3.65
CA ARG A 55 -3.86 11.59 3.35
C ARG A 55 -3.39 10.51 2.38
N VAL A 56 -2.35 10.83 1.61
CA VAL A 56 -1.76 9.90 0.64
C VAL A 56 -1.05 8.78 1.38
N ILE A 57 -1.38 7.53 1.04
CA ILE A 57 -0.69 6.31 1.50
C ILE A 57 0.11 5.72 0.34
N GLY A 58 1.32 5.26 0.61
CA GLY A 58 2.15 4.56 -0.36
C GLY A 58 2.05 3.04 -0.26
N VAL A 59 2.10 2.35 -1.40
CA VAL A 59 2.25 0.89 -1.45
C VAL A 59 3.47 0.55 -2.31
N MET A 60 4.49 -0.08 -1.70
CA MET A 60 5.68 -0.53 -2.43
C MET A 60 5.59 -2.04 -2.67
N VAL A 61 5.63 -2.46 -3.94
CA VAL A 61 5.72 -3.87 -4.34
C VAL A 61 7.19 -4.23 -4.58
N THR A 62 7.79 -4.95 -3.64
CA THR A 62 9.19 -5.38 -3.69
C THR A 62 9.49 -6.41 -2.58
N ALA A 63 10.40 -7.34 -2.87
CA ALA A 63 11.08 -8.11 -1.82
C ALA A 63 12.54 -7.70 -1.58
N SER A 64 12.97 -6.53 -2.06
CA SER A 64 14.30 -5.98 -1.81
C SER A 64 15.40 -6.99 -2.17
N HIS A 65 16.16 -7.51 -1.19
CA HIS A 65 17.29 -8.42 -1.37
C HIS A 65 16.91 -9.89 -1.58
N ASN A 66 15.64 -10.26 -1.46
CA ASN A 66 15.19 -11.64 -1.63
C ASN A 66 15.44 -12.18 -3.06
N PRO A 67 15.51 -13.52 -3.25
CA PRO A 67 15.56 -14.15 -4.57
C PRO A 67 14.46 -13.65 -5.53
N GLU A 68 14.70 -13.69 -6.84
CA GLU A 68 13.83 -13.09 -7.87
C GLU A 68 12.39 -13.63 -7.83
N GLU A 69 12.23 -14.93 -7.55
CA GLU A 69 10.94 -15.60 -7.50
C GLU A 69 10.09 -15.24 -6.26
N ASP A 70 10.68 -14.54 -5.29
CA ASP A 70 9.96 -13.92 -4.19
C ASP A 70 9.41 -12.55 -4.62
N ASN A 71 8.36 -12.08 -3.95
CA ASN A 71 8.03 -10.66 -3.97
C ASN A 71 7.48 -10.26 -2.59
N GLY A 72 6.98 -9.04 -2.48
CA GLY A 72 6.44 -8.55 -1.24
C GLY A 72 5.73 -7.23 -1.41
N VAL A 73 5.09 -6.80 -0.34
CA VAL A 73 4.38 -5.54 -0.31
C VAL A 73 4.48 -4.91 1.06
N LYS A 74 4.69 -3.60 1.10
CA LYS A 74 4.68 -2.80 2.32
C LYS A 74 3.95 -1.48 2.13
N LEU A 75 3.33 -1.02 3.21
CA LEU A 75 2.64 0.26 3.29
C LEU A 75 3.56 1.36 3.83
N VAL A 76 3.34 2.57 3.32
CA VAL A 76 4.07 3.80 3.67
C VAL A 76 3.07 4.85 4.15
N ASP A 77 3.25 5.31 5.38
CA ASP A 77 2.39 6.29 6.03
C ASP A 77 2.73 7.74 5.60
N PRO A 78 1.89 8.74 5.92
CA PRO A 78 1.91 10.04 5.25
C PRO A 78 3.21 10.85 5.33
N ARG A 79 4.06 10.63 6.35
CA ARG A 79 5.37 11.31 6.48
C ARG A 79 6.50 10.52 5.84
N GLY A 80 6.20 9.46 5.09
CA GLY A 80 7.17 8.57 4.46
C GLY A 80 7.75 7.52 5.41
N GLU A 81 7.12 7.32 6.56
CA GLU A 81 7.42 6.29 7.54
C GLU A 81 6.76 4.95 7.19
N MET A 82 7.17 3.89 7.88
CA MET A 82 6.50 2.59 7.76
C MET A 82 5.10 2.66 8.37
N LEU A 83 4.21 1.77 7.92
CA LEU A 83 2.90 1.59 8.54
C LEU A 83 2.98 1.52 10.07
N GLU A 84 2.09 2.25 10.75
CA GLU A 84 1.91 2.15 12.19
C GLU A 84 1.73 0.71 12.66
N GLN A 85 2.53 0.28 13.65
CA GLN A 85 2.60 -1.12 14.08
C GLN A 85 1.24 -1.72 14.49
N ALA A 86 0.34 -0.91 15.07
CA ALA A 86 -1.00 -1.34 15.45
C ALA A 86 -1.84 -1.83 14.24
N TRP A 87 -1.50 -1.39 13.01
CA TRP A 87 -2.18 -1.80 11.78
C TRP A 87 -1.69 -3.12 11.21
N GLU A 88 -0.50 -3.60 11.60
CA GLU A 88 0.07 -4.86 11.11
C GLU A 88 -0.80 -6.07 11.48
N GLY A 89 -1.40 -6.05 12.66
CA GLY A 89 -2.34 -7.08 13.12
C GLY A 89 -3.61 -7.11 12.28
N TYR A 90 -4.16 -5.96 11.92
CA TYR A 90 -5.32 -5.86 11.04
C TYR A 90 -4.99 -6.36 9.62
N ALA A 91 -3.86 -5.91 9.05
CA ALA A 91 -3.42 -6.37 7.73
C ALA A 91 -3.23 -7.90 7.70
N THR A 92 -2.59 -8.46 8.73
CA THR A 92 -2.42 -9.90 8.91
C THR A 92 -3.76 -10.62 9.02
N SER A 93 -4.71 -10.06 9.79
CA SER A 93 -6.04 -10.64 10.00
C SER A 93 -6.83 -10.72 8.69
N LEU A 94 -6.86 -9.64 7.91
CA LEU A 94 -7.55 -9.61 6.61
C LEU A 94 -6.92 -10.57 5.61
N ALA A 95 -5.58 -10.57 5.52
CA ALA A 95 -4.86 -11.46 4.60
C ALA A 95 -5.16 -12.94 4.87
N ASN A 96 -5.50 -13.33 6.10
CA ASN A 96 -5.76 -14.72 6.46
C ASN A 96 -7.20 -15.21 6.30
N CYS A 97 -8.14 -14.35 5.86
CA CYS A 97 -9.52 -14.73 5.60
C CYS A 97 -9.63 -15.86 4.56
N GLN A 98 -10.60 -16.76 4.75
CA GLN A 98 -10.82 -17.93 3.88
C GLN A 98 -11.99 -17.76 2.90
N SER A 99 -12.84 -16.75 3.11
CA SER A 99 -13.99 -16.47 2.26
C SER A 99 -14.20 -14.97 2.12
N ALA A 100 -14.92 -14.55 1.07
CA ALA A 100 -15.33 -13.16 0.89
C ALA A 100 -16.20 -12.66 2.05
N GLU A 101 -17.06 -13.52 2.60
CA GLU A 101 -17.92 -13.18 3.75
C GLU A 101 -17.11 -12.91 5.02
N ASP A 102 -16.14 -13.78 5.36
CA ASP A 102 -15.25 -13.56 6.51
C ASP A 102 -14.42 -12.28 6.31
N LEU A 103 -13.93 -12.04 5.09
CA LEU A 103 -13.21 -10.82 4.77
C LEU A 103 -14.07 -9.56 4.96
N GLU A 104 -15.31 -9.57 4.47
CA GLU A 104 -16.25 -8.46 4.64
C GLU A 104 -16.54 -8.18 6.13
N GLN A 105 -16.79 -9.22 6.92
CA GLN A 105 -17.02 -9.10 8.36
C GLN A 105 -15.80 -8.52 9.09
N LYS A 106 -14.57 -8.96 8.75
CA LYS A 106 -13.36 -8.41 9.37
C LYS A 106 -13.06 -6.97 8.93
N ILE A 107 -13.37 -6.61 7.69
CA ILE A 107 -13.28 -5.22 7.22
C ILE A 107 -14.24 -4.34 8.03
N GLN A 108 -15.49 -4.77 8.19
CA GLN A 108 -16.49 -4.04 8.98
C GLN A 108 -16.03 -3.87 10.43
N HIS A 109 -15.54 -4.95 11.04
CA HIS A 109 -14.98 -4.90 12.39
C HIS A 109 -13.81 -3.92 12.51
N MET A 110 -12.89 -3.92 11.53
CA MET A 110 -11.76 -2.98 11.49
C MET A 110 -12.23 -1.52 11.38
N VAL A 111 -13.22 -1.26 10.52
CA VAL A 111 -13.83 0.08 10.33
C VAL A 111 -14.43 0.59 11.65
N GLU A 112 -15.18 -0.26 12.34
CA GLU A 112 -15.80 0.07 13.62
C GLU A 112 -14.76 0.28 14.73
N ALA A 113 -13.85 -0.68 14.91
CA ALA A 113 -12.85 -0.67 15.98
C ALA A 113 -11.89 0.52 15.87
N LEU A 114 -11.55 0.92 14.63
CA LEU A 114 -10.65 2.05 14.38
C LEU A 114 -11.40 3.35 14.12
N HIS A 115 -12.74 3.38 14.22
CA HIS A 115 -13.58 4.54 13.93
C HIS A 115 -13.20 5.21 12.59
N ILE A 116 -13.21 4.41 11.52
CA ILE A 116 -12.86 4.88 10.17
C ILE A 116 -14.09 5.49 9.53
N ASP A 117 -14.00 6.77 9.16
CA ASP A 117 -15.04 7.41 8.36
C ASP A 117 -14.93 6.98 6.89
N ILE A 118 -15.73 5.98 6.51
CA ILE A 118 -15.72 5.43 5.15
C ILE A 118 -16.29 6.39 4.09
N SER A 119 -16.95 7.47 4.50
CA SER A 119 -17.46 8.50 3.58
C SER A 119 -16.37 9.42 3.04
N LYS A 120 -15.19 9.46 3.67
CA LYS A 120 -14.04 10.21 3.17
C LYS A 120 -13.45 9.55 1.92
N PRO A 121 -13.00 10.31 0.92
CA PRO A 121 -12.23 9.75 -0.18
C PRO A 121 -10.90 9.18 0.34
N ALA A 122 -10.29 8.28 -0.44
CA ALA A 122 -8.94 7.79 -0.18
C ALA A 122 -7.98 8.20 -1.29
N ASN A 123 -6.71 8.35 -0.95
CA ASN A 123 -5.63 8.65 -1.90
C ASN A 123 -4.49 7.65 -1.68
N VAL A 124 -4.16 6.86 -2.71
CA VAL A 124 -3.10 5.86 -2.66
C VAL A 124 -2.16 6.05 -3.84
N ILE A 125 -0.85 6.03 -3.61
CA ILE A 125 0.12 5.88 -4.70
C ILE A 125 0.84 4.56 -4.54
N TYR A 126 1.21 3.93 -5.65
CA TYR A 126 1.96 2.68 -5.59
C TYR A 126 3.07 2.65 -6.62
N ALA A 127 4.10 1.88 -6.31
CA ALA A 127 5.20 1.62 -7.22
C ALA A 127 5.71 0.20 -7.00
N ARG A 128 6.49 -0.28 -7.96
CA ARG A 128 7.12 -1.60 -7.91
C ARG A 128 8.60 -1.54 -8.24
N ASP A 129 9.32 -2.59 -7.87
CA ASP A 129 10.63 -2.85 -8.45
C ASP A 129 10.52 -3.57 -9.81
N THR A 130 11.63 -4.13 -10.29
CA THR A 130 11.75 -4.79 -11.59
C THR A 130 11.41 -6.29 -11.56
N ARG A 131 10.87 -6.84 -10.46
CA ARG A 131 10.49 -8.25 -10.39
C ARG A 131 9.44 -8.59 -11.46
N PRO A 132 9.59 -9.69 -12.21
CA PRO A 132 8.65 -10.10 -13.25
C PRO A 132 7.21 -10.26 -12.77
N SER A 133 7.01 -10.69 -11.52
CA SER A 133 5.68 -10.81 -10.90
C SER A 133 5.01 -9.47 -10.56
N GLY A 134 5.74 -8.35 -10.63
CA GLY A 134 5.25 -7.04 -10.22
C GLY A 134 3.95 -6.58 -10.90
N PRO A 135 3.82 -6.65 -12.23
CA PRO A 135 2.60 -6.24 -12.92
C PRO A 135 1.34 -7.00 -12.49
N GLU A 136 1.43 -8.32 -12.32
CA GLU A 136 0.29 -9.15 -11.89
C GLU A 136 -0.11 -8.83 -10.44
N LEU A 137 0.87 -8.68 -9.55
CA LEU A 137 0.63 -8.30 -8.16
C LEU A 137 0.03 -6.90 -8.02
N VAL A 138 0.39 -5.96 -8.90
CA VAL A 138 -0.24 -4.63 -8.98
C VAL A 138 -1.70 -4.74 -9.44
N ALA A 139 -2.04 -5.65 -10.36
CA ALA A 139 -3.43 -5.85 -10.75
C ALA A 139 -4.29 -6.31 -9.56
N SER A 140 -3.80 -7.27 -8.76
CA SER A 140 -4.47 -7.72 -7.54
C SER A 140 -4.59 -6.61 -6.49
N LEU A 141 -3.57 -5.77 -6.36
CA LEU A 141 -3.61 -4.58 -5.50
C LEU A 141 -4.73 -3.61 -5.93
N VAL A 142 -4.84 -3.34 -7.23
CA VAL A 142 -5.84 -2.44 -7.80
C VAL A 142 -7.26 -2.98 -7.60
N ASP A 143 -7.47 -4.29 -7.79
CA ASP A 143 -8.75 -4.92 -7.47
C ASP A 143 -9.11 -4.71 -5.98
N GLY A 144 -8.12 -4.76 -5.09
CA GLY A 144 -8.28 -4.43 -3.66
C GLY A 144 -8.65 -2.97 -3.38
N LEU A 145 -7.99 -2.03 -4.06
CA LEU A 145 -8.28 -0.59 -3.96
C LEU A 145 -9.71 -0.26 -4.43
N GLN A 146 -10.20 -0.97 -5.45
CA GLN A 146 -11.55 -0.82 -6.00
C GLN A 146 -12.63 -1.50 -5.14
N ALA A 147 -12.29 -2.61 -4.48
CA ALA A 147 -13.21 -3.37 -3.64
C ALA A 147 -13.44 -2.73 -2.25
N ALA A 148 -12.56 -1.83 -1.82
CA ALA A 148 -12.63 -1.21 -0.51
C ALA A 148 -13.95 -0.43 -0.28
N PRO A 149 -14.51 -0.46 0.94
CA PRO A 149 -15.84 0.10 1.19
C PRO A 149 -15.85 1.63 1.23
N GLY A 150 -17.03 2.19 0.92
CA GLY A 150 -17.34 3.60 1.09
C GLY A 150 -17.03 4.47 -0.13
N ALA A 151 -16.68 5.73 0.12
CA ALA A 151 -16.34 6.70 -0.93
C ALA A 151 -15.12 6.26 -1.76
N PRO A 152 -14.99 6.71 -3.01
CA PRO A 152 -14.00 6.19 -3.95
C PRO A 152 -12.55 6.42 -3.49
N THR A 153 -11.69 5.50 -3.93
CA THR A 153 -10.23 5.60 -3.80
C THR A 153 -9.64 6.16 -5.09
N SER A 154 -8.98 7.31 -5.00
CA SER A 154 -8.07 7.79 -6.04
C SER A 154 -6.74 7.06 -5.90
N TYR A 155 -6.24 6.49 -6.99
CA TYR A 155 -4.95 5.81 -6.98
C TYR A 155 -4.09 6.12 -8.21
N THR A 156 -2.77 6.10 -8.03
CA THR A 156 -1.80 6.41 -9.08
C THR A 156 -0.68 5.38 -9.12
N ASP A 157 -0.44 4.82 -10.30
CA ASP A 157 0.75 4.02 -10.61
C ASP A 157 1.94 4.96 -10.86
N GLU A 158 2.90 4.97 -9.94
CA GLU A 158 4.15 5.70 -10.07
C GLU A 158 5.23 4.87 -10.81
N GLY A 159 4.87 3.66 -11.28
CA GLY A 159 5.66 2.82 -12.14
C GLY A 159 6.80 2.07 -11.43
N VAL A 160 7.94 1.99 -12.11
CA VAL A 160 9.15 1.35 -11.58
C VAL A 160 9.96 2.39 -10.81
N LEU A 161 10.01 2.25 -9.49
CA LEU A 161 10.75 3.15 -8.61
C LEU A 161 11.61 2.37 -7.61
N THR A 162 12.60 3.06 -7.07
CA THR A 162 13.25 2.56 -5.85
C THR A 162 12.34 2.81 -4.66
N THR A 163 12.43 1.97 -3.63
CA THR A 163 11.72 2.15 -2.37
C THR A 163 11.87 3.59 -1.82
N PRO A 164 13.09 4.17 -1.71
CA PRO A 164 13.23 5.53 -1.18
C PRO A 164 12.50 6.61 -2.01
N ILE A 165 12.39 6.44 -3.33
CA ILE A 165 11.67 7.41 -4.16
C ILE A 165 10.17 7.35 -3.84
N LEU A 166 9.57 6.16 -3.69
CA LEU A 166 8.15 6.08 -3.28
C LEU A 166 7.93 6.77 -1.92
N HIS A 167 8.79 6.50 -0.93
CA HIS A 167 8.69 7.15 0.39
C HIS A 167 8.83 8.68 0.29
N TYR A 168 9.71 9.17 -0.58
CA TYR A 168 9.85 10.60 -0.88
C TYR A 168 8.56 11.18 -1.48
N LEU A 169 7.96 10.51 -2.47
CA LEU A 169 6.73 10.97 -3.11
C LEU A 169 5.57 11.07 -2.11
N VAL A 170 5.38 10.06 -1.26
CA VAL A 170 4.34 10.07 -0.22
C VAL A 170 4.51 11.30 0.68
N ARG A 171 5.73 11.53 1.19
CA ARG A 171 5.99 12.66 2.08
C ARG A 171 5.77 14.01 1.37
N CYS A 172 6.30 14.17 0.16
CA CYS A 172 6.14 15.41 -0.60
C CYS A 172 4.67 15.71 -0.89
N LYS A 173 3.88 14.73 -1.36
CA LYS A 173 2.44 14.92 -1.66
C LYS A 173 1.64 15.30 -0.41
N ASN A 174 2.01 14.78 0.76
CA ASN A 174 1.32 15.10 2.01
C ASN A 174 1.75 16.42 2.67
N THR A 175 2.92 16.96 2.32
CA THR A 175 3.42 18.23 2.90
C THR A 175 3.49 19.39 1.91
N GLN A 176 3.15 19.16 0.64
CA GLN A 176 3.10 20.21 -0.39
C GLN A 176 2.18 21.36 0.03
N GLY A 177 2.63 22.60 -0.18
CA GLY A 177 1.89 23.81 0.21
C GLY A 177 1.84 24.08 1.72
N THR A 178 2.56 23.33 2.54
CA THR A 178 2.67 23.54 3.99
C THR A 178 4.08 24.03 4.39
N PRO A 179 4.28 24.58 5.60
CA PRO A 179 5.62 24.88 6.13
C PRO A 179 6.56 23.66 6.21
N GLU A 180 6.02 22.44 6.21
CA GLU A 180 6.77 21.18 6.22
C GLU A 180 7.05 20.62 4.80
N ALA A 181 6.84 21.42 3.74
CA ALA A 181 7.04 20.98 2.35
C ALA A 181 8.40 20.31 2.15
N TYR A 182 8.38 19.04 1.73
CA TYR A 182 9.59 18.22 1.66
C TYR A 182 10.32 18.33 0.31
N GLY A 183 9.64 18.77 -0.75
CA GLY A 183 10.21 18.94 -2.08
C GLY A 183 9.16 18.73 -3.16
N GLU A 184 9.59 18.79 -4.42
CA GLU A 184 8.71 18.54 -5.56
C GLU A 184 8.29 17.06 -5.60
N PRO A 185 6.99 16.71 -5.63
CA PRO A 185 6.51 15.33 -5.55
C PRO A 185 6.68 14.57 -6.87
N THR A 186 7.91 14.50 -7.39
CA THR A 186 8.28 13.79 -8.61
C THR A 186 9.63 13.07 -8.45
N PRO A 187 9.91 12.01 -9.24
CA PRO A 187 11.25 11.40 -9.26
C PRO A 187 12.36 12.40 -9.61
N LYS A 188 12.08 13.37 -10.49
CA LYS A 188 13.01 14.46 -10.80
C LYS A 188 13.32 15.31 -9.56
N GLY A 189 12.28 15.69 -8.80
CA GLY A 189 12.42 16.42 -7.54
C GLY A 189 13.29 15.70 -6.51
N TYR A 190 13.20 14.37 -6.44
CA TYR A 190 14.07 13.55 -5.61
C TYR A 190 15.55 13.72 -5.99
N PHE A 191 15.88 13.61 -7.28
CA PHE A 191 17.26 13.77 -7.77
C PHE A 191 17.78 15.20 -7.58
N GLU A 192 16.95 16.21 -7.84
CA GLU A 192 17.31 17.61 -7.66
C GLU A 192 17.60 17.93 -6.19
N LYS A 193 16.74 17.45 -5.27
CA LYS A 193 16.94 17.63 -3.83
C LYS A 193 18.24 17.01 -3.35
N LEU A 194 18.52 15.76 -3.71
CA LEU A 194 19.77 15.09 -3.34
C LEU A 194 20.99 15.79 -3.93
N SER A 195 20.93 16.18 -5.21
CA SER A 195 22.03 16.84 -5.90
C SER A 195 22.34 18.21 -5.30
N ALA A 196 21.31 18.98 -4.94
CA ALA A 196 21.46 20.29 -4.29
C ALA A 196 22.09 20.16 -2.89
N ALA A 197 21.60 19.22 -2.08
CA ALA A 197 22.15 18.96 -0.75
C ALA A 197 23.62 18.50 -0.82
N PHE A 198 23.95 17.60 -1.75
CA PHE A 198 25.32 17.16 -1.96
C PHE A 198 26.24 18.32 -2.40
N LYS A 199 25.81 19.16 -3.35
CA LYS A 199 26.56 20.35 -3.79
C LYS A 199 26.85 21.31 -2.63
N ALA A 200 25.85 21.56 -1.78
CA ALA A 200 26.02 22.42 -0.61
C ALA A 200 27.00 21.82 0.42
N LEU A 201 27.05 20.50 0.55
CA LEU A 201 27.98 19.83 1.46
C LEU A 201 29.43 19.90 0.95
N VAL A 202 29.65 19.75 -0.35
CA VAL A 202 31.01 19.68 -0.93
C VAL A 202 31.59 21.03 -1.32
N ASN A 203 30.76 22.08 -1.42
CA ASN A 203 31.17 23.47 -1.65
C ASN A 203 30.64 24.37 -0.51
N PRO A 204 31.21 24.26 0.71
CA PRO A 204 30.74 25.00 1.88
C PRO A 204 31.05 26.49 1.84
#